data_AF-A0A2N2KWC6-F1
#
_entry.id   AF-A0A2N2KWC6-F1
#
_cell.length_a   1.000
_cell.length_b   1.000
_cell.length_c   1.000
_cell.angle_alpha   90.00
_cell.angle_beta   90.00
_cell.angle_gamma   90.00
#
_symmetry.space_group_name_H-M   'P 1'
#
loop_
_entity.id
_entity.type
_entity.pdbx_description
1 polymer ?
#
loop_
_entity_poly.entity_id
_entity_poly.type
_entity_poly.pdbx_seq_one_letter_code
_entity_poly.pdbx_strand_id
1 'polypeptide(L)'
;MKIRLFLLVCLFALTSIYAWGLAGVYTINPMLPPTASNFQSFTAAINALNSSYPTAPVTFNVKAGAYFYEACPTIYAASFPPLAVVFQKDDPNMQNAGLISLSTAAGFKLVGGDYFTFDGIDVLATTSNCPYGFFLDGTGGNGAHHNTIKNCRIVMNQSFDNTIGIYQLCVSAGYMEASNSNNTYENVSIENSFSGIVLDHQNASSGFYDQNCVIKNCTIGAPSMVLMTGASTRYGIYTRGQNSLIIENNEIRNIVSQNAESYGIHLYTTRGESHIRGNKIHGIHSANATSLKAQYGIKADLAVESNVQKSVKIYNNMIWDIYNPFGSSSSLGVCGIYLQGVYNLNKYYVDFNTICLQTAPASVTHGLFFYNAGGQHFVRNNIIQVMSPGATRAHVCIRYYDNPMGAAGSVADYNVLYSGGLNNCNAVHVNMGNDFYADVTSWYAASGLDQHSYSSDPLLISVSDPHLQSGTSSDALDGGSYFAGALNWVSTDIDGNNRNATNPDIGADELYVATPPEVPTAQISQADGSVFISWDAVQGATSYRIEASDEPAAGFSLLGTSTTTNYTDTITTKKFYRVIAVAE
;
A
#
# COMPACT_ATOMS: atom_id res chain seq x y z
N MET A 1 6.36 -66.58 -37.42
CA MET A 1 5.26 -65.87 -36.72
C MET A 1 5.67 -65.20 -35.41
N LYS A 2 6.68 -65.69 -34.67
CA LYS A 2 7.09 -65.13 -33.36
C LYS A 2 7.91 -63.82 -33.40
N ILE A 3 8.57 -63.47 -34.51
CA ILE A 3 9.36 -62.22 -34.63
C ILE A 3 8.49 -60.99 -34.95
N ARG A 4 7.36 -61.17 -35.67
CA ARG A 4 6.41 -60.08 -35.97
C ARG A 4 5.60 -59.65 -34.75
N LEU A 5 5.38 -60.55 -33.79
CA LEU A 5 4.69 -60.23 -32.53
C LEU A 5 5.61 -59.48 -31.54
N PHE A 6 6.92 -59.76 -31.56
CA PHE A 6 7.90 -59.06 -30.72
C PHE A 6 8.17 -57.63 -31.21
N LEU A 7 8.21 -57.41 -32.54
CA LEU A 7 8.29 -56.05 -33.10
C LEU A 7 7.02 -55.23 -32.83
N LEU A 8 5.83 -55.85 -32.82
CA LEU A 8 4.58 -55.15 -32.51
C LEU A 8 4.50 -54.77 -31.02
N VAL A 9 4.98 -55.63 -30.11
CA VAL A 9 5.05 -55.33 -28.66
C VAL A 9 6.13 -54.29 -28.33
N CYS A 10 7.27 -54.28 -29.03
CA CYS A 10 8.26 -53.21 -28.89
C CYS A 10 7.81 -51.87 -29.50
N LEU A 11 6.96 -51.87 -30.54
CA LEU A 11 6.40 -50.64 -31.11
C LEU A 11 5.34 -49.99 -30.20
N PHE A 12 4.62 -50.80 -29.40
CA PHE A 12 3.70 -50.31 -28.36
C PHE A 12 4.39 -49.93 -27.04
N ALA A 13 5.62 -50.40 -26.79
CA ALA A 13 6.42 -50.06 -25.61
C ALA A 13 7.33 -48.82 -25.79
N LEU A 14 7.38 -48.25 -27.00
CA LEU A 14 8.23 -47.10 -27.36
C LEU A 14 7.45 -45.88 -27.87
N THR A 15 6.12 -45.86 -27.76
CA THR A 15 5.40 -44.60 -27.70
C THR A 15 5.59 -44.04 -26.29
N SER A 16 6.73 -43.38 -26.07
CA SER A 16 6.69 -42.23 -25.17
C SER A 16 5.59 -41.34 -25.74
N ILE A 17 4.45 -41.30 -25.06
CA ILE A 17 3.50 -40.22 -25.25
C ILE A 17 4.32 -39.00 -24.88
N TYR A 18 4.86 -38.30 -25.87
CA TYR A 18 5.29 -36.93 -25.67
C TYR A 18 4.03 -36.22 -25.20
N ALA A 19 3.90 -36.05 -23.90
CA ALA A 19 2.95 -35.09 -23.36
C ALA A 19 3.46 -33.74 -23.87
N TRP A 20 2.83 -33.24 -24.93
CA TRP A 20 3.08 -31.89 -25.40
C TRP A 20 2.70 -30.99 -24.22
N GLY A 21 3.70 -30.34 -23.61
CA GLY A 21 3.45 -29.42 -22.51
C GLY A 21 2.48 -28.32 -22.94
N LEU A 22 1.77 -27.73 -21.99
CA LEU A 22 0.76 -26.73 -22.30
C LEU A 22 1.41 -25.50 -22.95
N ALA A 23 0.74 -24.95 -23.96
CA ALA A 23 1.19 -23.79 -24.70
C ALA A 23 -0.01 -23.06 -25.32
N GLY A 24 -0.07 -21.74 -25.15
CA GLY A 24 -1.11 -20.90 -25.74
C GLY A 24 -2.34 -20.75 -24.87
N VAL A 25 -3.50 -20.57 -25.51
CA VAL A 25 -4.74 -20.14 -24.85
C VAL A 25 -5.71 -21.30 -24.71
N TYR A 26 -6.24 -21.46 -23.49
CA TYR A 26 -7.25 -22.42 -23.10
C TYR A 26 -8.43 -21.68 -22.48
N THR A 27 -9.59 -22.33 -22.44
CA THR A 27 -10.76 -21.83 -21.71
C THR A 27 -11.02 -22.69 -20.47
N ILE A 28 -11.53 -22.07 -19.41
CA ILE A 28 -12.15 -22.78 -18.28
C ILE A 28 -13.62 -22.38 -18.26
N ASN A 29 -14.48 -23.20 -18.88
CA ASN A 29 -15.90 -22.91 -19.02
C ASN A 29 -16.73 -24.17 -18.76
N PRO A 30 -17.46 -24.24 -17.63
CA PRO A 30 -18.27 -25.41 -17.28
C PRO A 30 -19.48 -25.59 -18.20
N MET A 31 -19.88 -24.54 -18.94
CA MET A 31 -20.99 -24.60 -19.89
C MET A 31 -20.61 -25.18 -21.25
N LEU A 32 -19.31 -25.39 -21.52
CA LEU A 32 -18.82 -26.02 -22.74
C LEU A 32 -18.36 -27.46 -22.45
N PRO A 33 -18.47 -28.40 -23.42
CA PRO A 33 -17.92 -29.74 -23.28
C PRO A 33 -16.40 -29.70 -23.03
N PRO A 34 -15.82 -30.70 -22.33
CA PRO A 34 -14.38 -30.79 -22.18
C PRO A 34 -13.75 -31.08 -23.55
N THR A 35 -12.71 -30.34 -23.91
CA THR A 35 -11.94 -30.53 -25.15
C THR A 35 -10.45 -30.36 -24.86
N ALA A 36 -9.58 -30.55 -25.87
CA ALA A 36 -8.15 -30.27 -25.73
C ALA A 36 -7.85 -28.80 -25.39
N SER A 37 -8.78 -27.88 -25.66
CA SER A 37 -8.63 -26.43 -25.42
C SER A 37 -9.64 -25.87 -24.40
N ASN A 38 -10.56 -26.68 -23.88
CA ASN A 38 -11.53 -26.26 -22.85
C ASN A 38 -11.51 -27.22 -21.66
N PHE A 39 -11.20 -26.68 -20.50
CA PHE A 39 -11.39 -27.32 -19.20
C PHE A 39 -12.76 -26.93 -18.62
N GLN A 40 -13.37 -27.83 -17.86
CA GLN A 40 -14.65 -27.54 -17.19
C GLN A 40 -14.48 -27.03 -15.75
N SER A 41 -13.27 -27.08 -15.19
CA SER A 41 -12.98 -26.61 -13.83
C SER A 41 -11.50 -26.21 -13.67
N PHE A 42 -11.18 -25.51 -12.58
CA PHE A 42 -9.80 -25.20 -12.23
C PHE A 42 -9.02 -26.48 -11.92
N THR A 43 -9.63 -27.45 -11.24
CA THR A 43 -8.99 -28.75 -10.95
C THR A 43 -8.51 -29.45 -12.22
N ALA A 44 -9.31 -29.45 -13.29
CA ALA A 44 -8.92 -30.07 -14.56
C ALA A 44 -7.73 -29.33 -15.21
N ALA A 45 -7.75 -27.99 -15.21
CA ALA A 45 -6.67 -27.17 -15.74
C ALA A 45 -5.37 -27.33 -14.94
N ILE A 46 -5.44 -27.33 -13.61
CA ILE A 46 -4.28 -27.49 -12.72
C ILE A 46 -3.69 -28.90 -12.86
N ASN A 47 -4.52 -29.95 -12.96
CA ASN A 47 -4.02 -31.30 -13.21
C ASN A 47 -3.29 -31.40 -14.56
N ALA A 48 -3.74 -30.69 -15.59
CA ALA A 48 -3.05 -30.62 -16.87
C ALA A 48 -1.69 -29.89 -16.75
N LEU A 49 -1.64 -28.76 -16.03
CA LEU A 49 -0.37 -28.06 -15.73
C LEU A 49 0.62 -28.97 -14.99
N ASN A 50 0.18 -29.61 -13.91
CA ASN A 50 1.04 -30.46 -13.08
C ASN A 50 1.55 -31.72 -13.81
N SER A 51 0.79 -32.22 -14.80
CA SER A 51 1.17 -33.44 -15.54
C SER A 51 2.11 -33.18 -16.71
N SER A 52 2.03 -32.00 -17.34
CA SER A 52 2.69 -31.76 -18.63
C SER A 52 3.66 -30.58 -18.63
N TYR A 53 3.62 -29.70 -17.61
CA TYR A 53 4.39 -28.46 -17.52
C TYR A 53 4.10 -27.48 -18.70
N PRO A 54 4.28 -26.16 -18.53
CA PRO A 54 4.23 -25.23 -19.65
C PRO A 54 5.48 -25.35 -20.52
N THR A 55 5.33 -25.28 -21.85
CA THR A 55 6.44 -25.21 -22.84
C THR A 55 6.50 -23.88 -23.59
N ALA A 56 5.45 -23.08 -23.48
CA ALA A 56 5.37 -21.68 -23.87
C ALA A 56 4.43 -20.97 -22.87
N PRO A 57 4.25 -19.64 -22.94
CA PRO A 57 3.25 -18.95 -22.13
C PRO A 57 1.85 -19.60 -22.26
N VAL A 58 1.15 -19.73 -21.15
CA VAL A 58 -0.18 -20.34 -21.05
C VAL A 58 -1.18 -19.34 -20.49
N THR A 59 -2.33 -19.21 -21.12
CA THR A 59 -3.45 -18.41 -20.63
C THR A 59 -4.70 -19.26 -20.53
N PHE A 60 -5.33 -19.26 -19.36
CA PHE A 60 -6.65 -19.83 -19.09
C PHE A 60 -7.66 -18.68 -19.01
N ASN A 61 -8.49 -18.54 -20.04
CA ASN A 61 -9.65 -17.65 -20.06
C ASN A 61 -10.81 -18.32 -19.31
N VAL A 62 -11.03 -17.89 -18.08
CA VAL A 62 -12.05 -18.43 -17.16
C VAL A 62 -13.37 -17.73 -17.41
N LYS A 63 -14.46 -18.50 -17.51
CA LYS A 63 -15.78 -17.92 -17.79
C LYS A 63 -16.19 -16.92 -16.69
N ALA A 64 -16.29 -15.64 -17.04
CA ALA A 64 -16.70 -14.58 -16.14
C ALA A 64 -18.11 -14.85 -15.56
N GLY A 65 -18.28 -14.57 -14.27
CA GLY A 65 -19.51 -14.83 -13.51
C GLY A 65 -19.80 -16.31 -13.22
N ALA A 66 -18.97 -17.26 -13.66
CA ALA A 66 -19.13 -18.67 -13.32
C ALA A 66 -18.64 -18.95 -11.89
N TYR A 67 -19.30 -19.89 -11.21
CA TYR A 67 -18.90 -20.40 -9.90
C TYR A 67 -18.47 -21.86 -9.98
N PHE A 68 -17.31 -22.16 -9.39
CA PHE A 68 -16.70 -23.49 -9.38
C PHE A 68 -16.68 -24.01 -7.93
N TYR A 69 -17.27 -25.18 -7.71
CA TYR A 69 -17.34 -25.82 -6.38
C TYR A 69 -16.34 -26.96 -6.32
N GLU A 70 -15.12 -26.68 -5.86
CA GLU A 70 -14.04 -27.64 -5.92
C GLU A 70 -12.99 -27.45 -4.82
N ALA A 71 -12.23 -28.52 -4.58
CA ALA A 71 -10.99 -28.47 -3.82
C ALA A 71 -9.84 -28.49 -4.83
N CYS A 72 -9.39 -27.31 -5.26
CA CYS A 72 -8.30 -27.20 -6.22
C CYS A 72 -7.04 -27.91 -5.70
N PRO A 73 -6.38 -28.74 -6.53
CA PRO A 73 -5.11 -29.34 -6.16
C PRO A 73 -4.00 -28.28 -6.12
N THR A 74 -2.94 -28.58 -5.38
CA THR A 74 -1.71 -27.77 -5.35
C THR A 74 -1.10 -27.68 -6.74
N ILE A 75 -0.64 -26.49 -7.15
CA ILE A 75 0.20 -26.28 -8.32
C ILE A 75 1.65 -26.50 -7.88
N TYR A 76 2.30 -27.54 -8.41
CA TYR A 76 3.69 -27.89 -8.09
C TYR A 76 4.66 -27.23 -9.08
N ALA A 77 4.80 -25.91 -8.96
CA ALA A 77 5.48 -25.09 -9.97
C ALA A 77 6.99 -24.91 -9.76
N ALA A 78 7.57 -25.41 -8.67
CA ALA A 78 9.00 -25.28 -8.38
C ALA A 78 9.94 -25.80 -9.49
N SER A 79 9.46 -26.72 -10.36
CA SER A 79 10.22 -27.27 -11.50
C SER A 79 9.78 -26.70 -12.85
N PHE A 80 8.84 -25.75 -12.87
CA PHE A 80 8.33 -25.18 -14.11
C PHE A 80 9.38 -24.24 -14.70
N PRO A 81 9.55 -24.20 -16.03
CA PRO A 81 10.29 -23.11 -16.66
C PRO A 81 9.63 -21.76 -16.31
N PRO A 82 10.40 -20.65 -16.23
CA PRO A 82 9.89 -19.32 -15.89
C PRO A 82 9.09 -18.72 -17.07
N LEU A 83 7.92 -19.30 -17.32
CA LEU A 83 6.99 -18.95 -18.39
C LEU A 83 5.69 -18.46 -17.76
N ALA A 84 5.10 -17.43 -18.36
CA ALA A 84 3.84 -16.88 -17.85
C ALA A 84 2.72 -17.94 -17.85
N VAL A 85 2.06 -18.09 -16.71
CA VAL A 85 0.84 -18.89 -16.55
C VAL A 85 -0.25 -18.00 -15.99
N VAL A 86 -1.23 -17.66 -16.82
CA VAL A 86 -2.25 -16.66 -16.49
C VAL A 86 -3.62 -17.33 -16.37
N PHE A 87 -4.27 -17.18 -15.22
CA PHE A 87 -5.71 -17.41 -15.05
C PHE A 87 -6.39 -16.05 -15.04
N GLN A 88 -7.20 -15.78 -16.05
CA GLN A 88 -7.90 -14.49 -16.17
C GLN A 88 -9.36 -14.70 -16.52
N LYS A 89 -10.25 -13.85 -16.02
CA LYS A 89 -11.65 -13.86 -16.48
C LYS A 89 -11.74 -13.49 -17.98
N ASP A 90 -12.65 -14.14 -18.70
CA ASP A 90 -12.77 -14.03 -20.16
C ASP A 90 -13.46 -12.74 -20.63
N ASP A 91 -14.13 -12.01 -19.73
CA ASP A 91 -14.74 -10.72 -19.99
C ASP A 91 -14.39 -9.71 -18.87
N PRO A 92 -13.58 -8.66 -19.17
CA PRO A 92 -13.17 -7.66 -18.19
C PRO A 92 -14.33 -6.78 -17.67
N ASN A 93 -15.47 -6.72 -18.38
CA ASN A 93 -16.62 -5.89 -17.99
C ASN A 93 -17.68 -6.67 -17.19
N MET A 94 -17.54 -7.99 -17.08
CA MET A 94 -18.42 -8.85 -16.31
C MET A 94 -17.88 -9.10 -14.90
N GLN A 95 -18.74 -9.64 -14.02
CA GLN A 95 -18.33 -10.09 -12.69
C GLN A 95 -17.20 -11.13 -12.76
N ASN A 96 -16.35 -11.14 -11.74
CA ASN A 96 -15.27 -12.11 -11.60
C ASN A 96 -15.79 -13.55 -11.64
N ALA A 97 -14.93 -14.48 -12.09
CA ALA A 97 -15.19 -15.90 -11.88
C ALA A 97 -14.90 -16.24 -10.41
N GLY A 98 -15.70 -17.11 -9.80
CA GLY A 98 -15.58 -17.45 -8.38
C GLY A 98 -15.24 -18.91 -8.11
N LEU A 99 -14.19 -19.15 -7.33
CA LEU A 99 -13.95 -20.44 -6.69
C LEU A 99 -14.68 -20.48 -5.33
N ILE A 100 -15.67 -21.36 -5.20
CA ILE A 100 -16.22 -21.76 -3.91
C ILE A 100 -15.34 -22.89 -3.37
N SER A 101 -14.37 -22.54 -2.52
CA SER A 101 -13.33 -23.47 -2.08
C SER A 101 -13.87 -24.51 -1.10
N LEU A 102 -13.71 -25.78 -1.45
CA LEU A 102 -13.94 -26.93 -0.58
C LEU A 102 -12.63 -27.47 0.03
N SER A 103 -11.51 -26.79 -0.23
CA SER A 103 -10.17 -27.22 0.16
C SER A 103 -9.91 -27.00 1.65
N THR A 104 -9.10 -27.88 2.24
CA THR A 104 -8.54 -27.73 3.59
C THR A 104 -7.10 -27.19 3.58
N ALA A 105 -6.54 -26.90 2.40
CA ALA A 105 -5.17 -26.42 2.25
C ALA A 105 -5.11 -24.93 1.85
N ALA A 106 -5.76 -24.56 0.75
CA ALA A 106 -5.94 -23.19 0.27
C ALA A 106 -6.98 -23.19 -0.87
N GLY A 107 -7.55 -22.04 -1.21
CA GLY A 107 -8.32 -21.88 -2.45
C GLY A 107 -7.42 -22.18 -3.66
N PHE A 108 -6.29 -21.48 -3.76
CA PHE A 108 -5.21 -21.83 -4.67
C PHE A 108 -3.89 -21.91 -3.91
N LYS A 109 -3.18 -23.03 -4.07
CA LYS A 109 -1.83 -23.21 -3.52
C LYS A 109 -0.81 -23.32 -4.66
N LEU A 110 0.21 -22.48 -4.61
CA LEU A 110 1.33 -22.45 -5.54
C LEU A 110 2.62 -22.79 -4.76
N VAL A 111 3.24 -23.93 -5.06
CA VAL A 111 4.51 -24.35 -4.44
C VAL A 111 5.66 -23.98 -5.37
N GLY A 112 6.40 -22.95 -4.99
CA GLY A 112 7.37 -22.25 -5.84
C GLY A 112 6.76 -21.73 -7.14
N GLY A 113 7.60 -21.43 -8.13
CA GLY A 113 7.17 -21.13 -9.49
C GLY A 113 6.96 -19.66 -9.77
N ASP A 114 7.19 -19.33 -11.04
CA ASP A 114 7.39 -17.94 -11.44
C ASP A 114 6.38 -17.51 -12.50
N TYR A 115 6.05 -16.22 -12.51
CA TYR A 115 5.19 -15.60 -13.52
C TYR A 115 3.74 -16.15 -13.57
N PHE A 116 3.22 -16.60 -12.43
CA PHE A 116 1.78 -16.90 -12.32
C PHE A 116 0.98 -15.62 -12.12
N THR A 117 -0.11 -15.47 -12.87
CA THR A 117 -1.07 -14.39 -12.69
C THR A 117 -2.47 -14.93 -12.44
N PHE A 118 -3.14 -14.46 -11.40
CA PHE A 118 -4.58 -14.62 -11.19
C PHE A 118 -5.24 -13.25 -11.29
N ASP A 119 -6.06 -13.04 -12.33
CA ASP A 119 -6.68 -11.76 -12.67
C ASP A 119 -8.21 -11.90 -12.73
N GLY A 120 -8.90 -11.35 -11.74
CA GLY A 120 -10.37 -11.41 -11.71
C GLY A 120 -10.94 -12.78 -11.32
N ILE A 121 -10.23 -13.50 -10.45
CA ILE A 121 -10.62 -14.81 -9.91
C ILE A 121 -10.87 -14.70 -8.40
N ASP A 122 -12.13 -14.70 -8.00
CA ASP A 122 -12.55 -14.64 -6.60
C ASP A 122 -12.32 -15.97 -5.89
N VAL A 123 -12.00 -15.92 -4.59
CA VAL A 123 -11.92 -17.10 -3.71
C VAL A 123 -12.89 -16.92 -2.55
N LEU A 124 -13.92 -17.75 -2.51
CA LEU A 124 -14.98 -17.72 -1.51
C LEU A 124 -14.90 -19.00 -0.67
N ALA A 125 -14.39 -18.89 0.55
CA ALA A 125 -14.27 -19.97 1.52
C ALA A 125 -15.21 -19.73 2.72
N THR A 126 -16.47 -19.35 2.46
CA THR A 126 -17.40 -18.88 3.51
C THR A 126 -17.96 -19.99 4.40
N THR A 127 -17.95 -21.24 3.93
CA THR A 127 -18.51 -22.40 4.65
C THR A 127 -17.51 -23.54 4.84
N SER A 128 -16.30 -23.42 4.31
CA SER A 128 -15.25 -24.43 4.44
C SER A 128 -14.26 -24.07 5.54
N ASN A 129 -13.39 -25.03 5.88
CA ASN A 129 -12.25 -24.84 6.78
C ASN A 129 -10.99 -24.49 5.98
N CYS A 130 -11.15 -23.79 4.86
CA CYS A 130 -10.03 -23.39 4.02
C CYS A 130 -9.21 -22.33 4.78
N PRO A 131 -7.95 -22.60 5.14
CA PRO A 131 -7.18 -21.67 5.96
C PRO A 131 -6.71 -20.46 5.14
N TYR A 132 -6.52 -20.60 3.82
CA TYR A 132 -5.92 -19.58 2.97
C TYR A 132 -6.74 -19.36 1.69
N GLY A 133 -6.93 -18.11 1.28
CA GLY A 133 -7.48 -17.81 -0.05
C GLY A 133 -6.48 -18.20 -1.14
N PHE A 134 -5.36 -17.49 -1.16
CA PHE A 134 -4.17 -17.85 -1.94
C PHE A 134 -2.99 -18.16 -1.03
N PHE A 135 -2.23 -19.20 -1.39
CA PHE A 135 -1.03 -19.60 -0.67
C PHE A 135 0.16 -19.78 -1.62
N LEU A 136 1.14 -18.87 -1.52
CA LEU A 136 2.44 -18.98 -2.18
C LEU A 136 3.43 -19.61 -1.19
N ASP A 137 3.84 -20.84 -1.48
CA ASP A 137 4.65 -21.68 -0.61
C ASP A 137 6.05 -21.86 -1.21
N GLY A 138 7.01 -21.07 -0.73
CA GLY A 138 8.42 -21.11 -1.13
C GLY A 138 9.28 -22.05 -0.27
N THR A 139 8.69 -22.92 0.54
CA THR A 139 9.44 -23.73 1.52
C THR A 139 10.25 -24.88 0.89
N GLY A 140 10.08 -25.17 -0.40
CA GLY A 140 10.73 -26.27 -1.12
C GLY A 140 12.16 -26.00 -1.61
N GLY A 141 12.76 -24.86 -1.27
CA GLY A 141 14.09 -24.45 -1.75
C GLY A 141 14.08 -23.72 -3.11
N ASN A 142 12.97 -23.74 -3.83
CA ASN A 142 12.69 -22.80 -4.91
C ASN A 142 11.44 -21.99 -4.52
N GLY A 143 11.62 -20.68 -4.39
CA GLY A 143 10.57 -19.76 -4.01
C GLY A 143 9.62 -19.45 -5.17
N ALA A 144 8.60 -18.65 -4.88
CA ALA A 144 7.66 -18.17 -5.87
C ALA A 144 8.03 -16.74 -6.25
N HIS A 145 8.41 -16.49 -7.51
CA HIS A 145 8.85 -15.15 -7.96
C HIS A 145 7.96 -14.55 -9.04
N HIS A 146 7.90 -13.22 -9.11
CA HIS A 146 7.19 -12.51 -10.20
C HIS A 146 5.72 -12.90 -10.38
N ASN A 147 5.07 -13.35 -9.29
CA ASN A 147 3.66 -13.73 -9.33
C ASN A 147 2.77 -12.53 -9.06
N THR A 148 1.58 -12.50 -9.66
CA THR A 148 0.61 -11.43 -9.50
C THR A 148 -0.76 -12.00 -9.13
N ILE A 149 -1.35 -11.50 -8.04
CA ILE A 149 -2.76 -11.72 -7.72
C ILE A 149 -3.44 -10.37 -7.77
N LYS A 150 -4.42 -10.21 -8.66
CA LYS A 150 -5.06 -8.91 -8.85
C LYS A 150 -6.53 -8.95 -9.24
N ASN A 151 -7.22 -7.85 -8.96
CA ASN A 151 -8.63 -7.65 -9.30
C ASN A 151 -9.55 -8.74 -8.70
N CYS A 152 -9.20 -9.31 -7.55
CA CYS A 152 -9.91 -10.44 -6.95
C CYS A 152 -10.60 -10.05 -5.64
N ARG A 153 -11.68 -10.76 -5.30
CA ARG A 153 -12.27 -10.74 -3.96
C ARG A 153 -12.05 -12.07 -3.25
N ILE A 154 -11.59 -11.98 -2.01
CA ILE A 154 -11.34 -13.13 -1.13
C ILE A 154 -12.24 -12.99 0.09
N VAL A 155 -13.10 -13.98 0.33
CA VAL A 155 -13.96 -14.01 1.52
C VAL A 155 -13.71 -15.29 2.28
N MET A 156 -13.24 -15.15 3.51
CA MET A 156 -12.90 -16.29 4.37
C MET A 156 -14.04 -16.63 5.34
N ASN A 157 -13.94 -17.79 5.98
CA ASN A 157 -14.87 -18.20 7.03
C ASN A 157 -14.48 -17.56 8.37
N GLN A 158 -15.32 -16.62 8.85
CA GLN A 158 -15.09 -15.95 10.12
C GLN A 158 -15.19 -16.84 11.36
N SER A 159 -15.78 -18.03 11.22
CA SER A 159 -15.94 -19.01 12.30
C SER A 159 -14.73 -19.93 12.43
N PHE A 160 -13.80 -19.86 11.48
CA PHE A 160 -12.59 -20.67 11.47
C PHE A 160 -11.39 -19.81 11.89
N ASP A 161 -10.67 -20.28 12.90
CA ASP A 161 -9.53 -19.56 13.45
C ASP A 161 -8.35 -19.52 12.46
N ASN A 162 -7.60 -18.42 12.50
CA ASN A 162 -6.35 -18.23 11.75
C ASN A 162 -6.50 -18.26 10.22
N THR A 163 -7.66 -17.89 9.68
CA THR A 163 -7.83 -17.69 8.24
C THR A 163 -7.00 -16.50 7.73
N ILE A 164 -6.35 -16.69 6.58
CA ILE A 164 -5.57 -15.65 5.90
C ILE A 164 -6.10 -15.47 4.48
N GLY A 165 -6.30 -14.24 4.02
CA GLY A 165 -6.69 -14.01 2.63
C GLY A 165 -5.59 -14.43 1.65
N ILE A 166 -4.40 -13.83 1.79
CA ILE A 166 -3.21 -14.17 1.00
C ILE A 166 -2.05 -14.48 1.93
N TYR A 167 -1.47 -15.66 1.79
CA TYR A 167 -0.29 -16.07 2.53
C TYR A 167 0.88 -16.36 1.59
N GLN A 168 2.00 -15.69 1.81
CA GLN A 168 3.29 -16.00 1.22
C GLN A 168 4.21 -16.49 2.33
N LEU A 169 4.76 -17.69 2.19
CA LEU A 169 5.62 -18.30 3.22
C LEU A 169 6.97 -18.70 2.64
N CYS A 170 8.04 -18.23 3.27
CA CYS A 170 9.36 -18.81 3.16
C CYS A 170 9.86 -19.13 4.58
N VAL A 171 10.18 -20.39 4.87
CA VAL A 171 10.68 -20.78 6.21
C VAL A 171 12.19 -20.58 6.31
N SER A 172 12.94 -20.89 5.25
CA SER A 172 14.37 -20.65 5.18
C SER A 172 14.82 -20.58 3.72
N ALA A 173 15.38 -19.44 3.33
CA ALA A 173 16.10 -19.32 2.06
C ALA A 173 17.60 -19.47 2.31
N GLY A 174 18.23 -20.47 1.70
CA GLY A 174 19.69 -20.62 1.70
C GLY A 174 20.40 -19.80 0.62
N TYR A 175 19.63 -19.22 -0.31
CA TYR A 175 20.06 -18.43 -1.45
C TYR A 175 18.84 -17.66 -2.00
N MET A 176 19.07 -16.67 -2.86
CA MET A 176 18.05 -15.72 -3.31
C MET A 176 16.83 -16.38 -3.98
N GLU A 177 17.04 -17.37 -4.85
CA GLU A 177 15.95 -18.08 -5.53
C GLU A 177 15.03 -18.87 -4.57
N ALA A 178 15.46 -19.15 -3.34
CA ALA A 178 14.64 -19.80 -2.33
C ALA A 178 13.71 -18.83 -1.56
N SER A 179 13.82 -17.52 -1.80
CA SER A 179 12.92 -16.49 -1.27
C SER A 179 11.68 -16.31 -2.14
N ASN A 180 10.63 -15.65 -1.64
CA ASN A 180 9.47 -15.32 -2.47
C ASN A 180 9.53 -13.83 -2.86
N SER A 181 10.15 -13.52 -4.00
CA SER A 181 10.47 -12.14 -4.37
C SER A 181 9.68 -11.64 -5.59
N ASN A 182 9.57 -10.32 -5.71
CA ASN A 182 8.96 -9.64 -6.85
C ASN A 182 7.47 -9.99 -7.06
N ASN A 183 6.79 -10.45 -6.00
CA ASN A 183 5.37 -10.76 -6.05
C ASN A 183 4.53 -9.49 -5.84
N THR A 184 3.43 -9.38 -6.58
CA THR A 184 2.50 -8.22 -6.53
C THR A 184 1.10 -8.67 -6.16
N TYR A 185 0.52 -7.97 -5.18
CA TYR A 185 -0.87 -8.11 -4.77
C TYR A 185 -1.57 -6.77 -5.00
N GLU A 186 -2.46 -6.73 -5.98
CA GLU A 186 -3.00 -5.46 -6.50
C GLU A 186 -4.52 -5.49 -6.61
N ASN A 187 -5.22 -4.46 -6.09
CA ASN A 187 -6.68 -4.37 -6.24
C ASN A 187 -7.39 -5.64 -5.75
N VAL A 188 -7.00 -6.11 -4.56
CA VAL A 188 -7.60 -7.28 -3.90
C VAL A 188 -8.47 -6.80 -2.75
N SER A 189 -9.71 -7.28 -2.68
CA SER A 189 -10.57 -7.12 -1.51
C SER A 189 -10.55 -8.38 -0.65
N ILE A 190 -10.30 -8.25 0.65
CA ILE A 190 -10.24 -9.37 1.59
C ILE A 190 -11.18 -9.13 2.77
N GLU A 191 -12.10 -10.07 2.99
CA GLU A 191 -13.13 -9.99 4.02
C GLU A 191 -13.16 -11.24 4.90
N ASN A 192 -13.62 -11.06 6.14
CA ASN A 192 -13.92 -12.14 7.09
C ASN A 192 -12.75 -13.08 7.41
N SER A 193 -11.52 -12.56 7.30
CA SER A 193 -10.27 -13.27 7.62
C SER A 193 -9.66 -12.81 8.94
N PHE A 194 -8.96 -13.69 9.66
CA PHE A 194 -8.14 -13.31 10.82
C PHE A 194 -6.98 -12.40 10.45
N SER A 195 -6.41 -12.61 9.26
CA SER A 195 -5.40 -11.73 8.69
C SER A 195 -5.63 -11.53 7.20
N GLY A 196 -5.37 -10.32 6.70
CA GLY A 196 -5.56 -10.00 5.29
C GLY A 196 -4.45 -10.60 4.43
N ILE A 197 -3.33 -9.88 4.34
CA ILE A 197 -2.15 -10.28 3.55
C ILE A 197 -0.98 -10.50 4.50
N VAL A 198 -0.33 -11.66 4.38
CA VAL A 198 0.77 -12.09 5.24
C VAL A 198 1.94 -12.53 4.37
N LEU A 199 3.03 -11.76 4.37
CA LEU A 199 4.30 -12.10 3.72
C LEU A 199 5.31 -12.53 4.76
N ASP A 200 5.52 -13.84 4.93
CA ASP A 200 6.18 -14.39 6.08
C ASP A 200 7.47 -15.12 5.75
N HIS A 201 8.60 -14.41 5.85
CA HIS A 201 9.94 -14.99 5.77
C HIS A 201 10.47 -15.34 7.18
N GLN A 202 10.30 -16.59 7.62
CA GLN A 202 10.45 -16.93 9.05
C GLN A 202 11.87 -16.86 9.59
N ASN A 203 12.88 -17.20 8.79
CA ASN A 203 14.28 -17.22 9.20
C ASN A 203 15.07 -16.03 8.63
N ALA A 204 14.66 -14.83 9.04
CA ALA A 204 15.23 -13.56 8.63
C ALA A 204 16.64 -13.28 9.18
N SER A 205 17.37 -14.29 9.65
CA SER A 205 18.80 -14.19 10.03
C SER A 205 19.76 -14.79 8.99
N SER A 206 19.21 -15.46 7.96
CA SER A 206 19.95 -16.18 6.92
C SER A 206 20.52 -15.30 5.81
N GLY A 207 20.15 -14.02 5.76
CA GLY A 207 20.64 -13.05 4.78
C GLY A 207 19.84 -12.94 3.46
N PHE A 208 18.88 -13.83 3.20
CA PHE A 208 18.12 -13.88 1.94
C PHE A 208 16.63 -13.55 2.14
N TYR A 209 16.34 -12.26 2.33
CA TYR A 209 14.99 -11.74 2.53
C TYR A 209 14.19 -11.80 1.23
N ASP A 210 12.85 -11.86 1.33
CA ASP A 210 11.96 -11.67 0.19
C ASP A 210 12.12 -10.23 -0.32
N GLN A 211 12.28 -10.02 -1.63
CA GLN A 211 12.66 -8.73 -2.20
C GLN A 211 11.56 -8.14 -3.07
N ASN A 212 11.43 -6.82 -3.08
CA ASN A 212 10.61 -6.06 -4.04
C ASN A 212 9.14 -6.53 -4.13
N CYS A 213 8.59 -7.07 -3.04
CA CYS A 213 7.17 -7.38 -2.97
C CYS A 213 6.36 -6.08 -2.93
N VAL A 214 5.19 -6.10 -3.57
CA VAL A 214 4.30 -4.93 -3.66
C VAL A 214 2.89 -5.32 -3.22
N ILE A 215 2.32 -4.57 -2.28
CA ILE A 215 0.91 -4.65 -1.89
C ILE A 215 0.29 -3.29 -2.18
N LYS A 216 -0.63 -3.22 -3.16
CA LYS A 216 -1.19 -1.94 -3.59
C LYS A 216 -2.67 -1.96 -3.92
N ASN A 217 -3.34 -0.85 -3.65
CA ASN A 217 -4.76 -0.65 -4.00
C ASN A 217 -5.70 -1.71 -3.41
N CYS A 218 -5.31 -2.38 -2.32
CA CYS A 218 -6.12 -3.44 -1.70
C CYS A 218 -7.07 -2.86 -0.64
N THR A 219 -8.23 -3.49 -0.47
CA THR A 219 -9.15 -3.23 0.65
C THR A 219 -9.16 -4.43 1.58
N ILE A 220 -8.73 -4.25 2.81
CA ILE A 220 -8.64 -5.31 3.81
C ILE A 220 -9.56 -5.01 4.96
N GLY A 221 -10.53 -5.90 5.18
CA GLY A 221 -11.56 -5.78 6.19
C GLY A 221 -12.93 -5.48 5.60
N ALA A 222 -13.94 -6.08 6.22
CA ALA A 222 -15.33 -5.93 5.80
C ALA A 222 -15.83 -4.49 5.97
N PRO A 223 -16.84 -4.04 5.20
CA PRO A 223 -17.45 -2.71 5.34
C PRO A 223 -18.00 -2.41 6.72
N SER A 224 -18.49 -3.44 7.40
CA SER A 224 -18.96 -3.36 8.77
C SER A 224 -18.04 -4.15 9.67
N MET A 225 -17.87 -3.67 10.91
CA MET A 225 -17.12 -4.36 11.94
C MET A 225 -17.67 -5.78 12.17
N VAL A 226 -16.82 -6.77 11.91
CA VAL A 226 -17.12 -8.18 12.20
C VAL A 226 -16.22 -8.64 13.33
N LEU A 227 -16.82 -8.97 14.46
CA LEU A 227 -16.10 -9.50 15.60
C LEU A 227 -15.84 -10.99 15.41
N MET A 228 -14.59 -11.38 15.15
CA MET A 228 -14.20 -12.80 15.23
C MET A 228 -13.85 -13.15 16.69
N THR A 229 -14.03 -14.39 17.11
CA THR A 229 -13.99 -14.80 18.53
C THR A 229 -12.65 -15.39 19.00
N GLY A 230 -11.66 -15.52 18.13
CA GLY A 230 -10.38 -16.17 18.48
C GLY A 230 -9.38 -15.30 19.25
N ALA A 231 -8.37 -15.97 19.82
CA ALA A 231 -7.35 -15.39 20.69
C ALA A 231 -6.03 -15.02 20.00
N SER A 232 -5.93 -15.21 18.68
CA SER A 232 -4.76 -14.85 17.90
C SER A 232 -4.72 -13.35 17.58
N THR A 233 -3.50 -12.82 17.47
CA THR A 233 -3.23 -11.48 16.92
C THR A 233 -3.81 -11.33 15.51
N ARG A 234 -4.25 -10.12 15.19
CA ARG A 234 -4.87 -9.82 13.89
C ARG A 234 -4.08 -8.77 13.13
N TYR A 235 -4.05 -8.95 11.82
CA TYR A 235 -3.29 -8.10 10.92
C TYR A 235 -4.13 -7.75 9.71
N GLY A 236 -4.23 -6.47 9.36
CA GLY A 236 -4.58 -6.12 7.98
C GLY A 236 -3.49 -6.64 7.05
N ILE A 237 -2.27 -6.10 7.22
CA ILE A 237 -1.06 -6.55 6.53
C ILE A 237 0.00 -6.91 7.56
N TYR A 238 0.57 -8.10 7.45
CA TYR A 238 1.77 -8.52 8.17
C TYR A 238 2.87 -8.84 7.19
N THR A 239 4.07 -8.33 7.45
CA THR A 239 5.25 -8.74 6.70
C THR A 239 6.39 -9.06 7.64
N ARG A 240 7.13 -10.13 7.34
CA ARG A 240 8.38 -10.47 8.00
C ARG A 240 9.46 -10.77 6.99
N GLY A 241 10.66 -10.25 7.24
CA GLY A 241 11.86 -10.55 6.46
C GLY A 241 11.78 -10.09 5.00
N GLN A 242 11.41 -8.83 4.80
CA GLN A 242 11.29 -8.21 3.46
C GLN A 242 12.44 -7.24 3.16
N ASN A 243 12.83 -7.09 1.90
CA ASN A 243 13.81 -6.12 1.43
C ASN A 243 13.19 -5.22 0.35
N SER A 244 13.16 -3.92 0.60
CA SER A 244 12.60 -2.93 -0.34
C SER A 244 11.13 -3.21 -0.69
N LEU A 245 10.31 -3.42 0.35
CA LEU A 245 8.88 -3.67 0.27
C LEU A 245 8.12 -2.38 -0.06
N ILE A 246 7.05 -2.47 -0.85
CA ILE A 246 6.11 -1.38 -1.08
C ILE A 246 4.72 -1.78 -0.59
N ILE A 247 4.14 -0.99 0.31
CA ILE A 247 2.74 -1.07 0.73
C ILE A 247 2.09 0.28 0.44
N GLU A 248 1.28 0.36 -0.61
CA GLU A 248 0.73 1.64 -1.06
C GLU A 248 -0.77 1.68 -1.36
N ASN A 249 -1.42 2.80 -1.08
CA ASN A 249 -2.80 3.07 -1.50
C ASN A 249 -3.81 2.00 -1.04
N ASN A 250 -3.56 1.35 0.09
CA ASN A 250 -4.47 0.34 0.64
C ASN A 250 -5.44 0.98 1.62
N GLU A 251 -6.67 0.47 1.65
CA GLU A 251 -7.61 0.73 2.74
C GLU A 251 -7.62 -0.47 3.69
N ILE A 252 -7.27 -0.24 4.95
CA ILE A 252 -7.28 -1.27 5.99
C ILE A 252 -8.24 -0.83 7.06
N ARG A 253 -9.27 -1.64 7.30
CA ARG A 253 -10.38 -1.26 8.17
C ARG A 253 -10.92 -2.39 9.01
N ASN A 254 -11.58 -2.04 10.11
CA ASN A 254 -12.40 -2.97 10.88
C ASN A 254 -11.65 -4.25 11.31
N ILE A 255 -10.36 -4.12 11.66
CA ILE A 255 -9.54 -5.21 12.18
C ILE A 255 -9.67 -5.23 13.69
N VAL A 256 -10.51 -6.14 14.19
CA VAL A 256 -10.94 -6.11 15.60
C VAL A 256 -10.63 -7.39 16.34
N SER A 257 -9.78 -7.37 17.37
CA SER A 257 -9.50 -8.55 18.19
C SER A 257 -10.19 -8.52 19.56
N GLN A 258 -10.64 -9.69 20.04
CA GLN A 258 -11.19 -9.84 21.40
C GLN A 258 -10.13 -10.10 22.47
N ASN A 259 -9.03 -10.78 22.13
CA ASN A 259 -8.14 -11.34 23.13
C ASN A 259 -6.64 -11.18 22.78
N ALA A 260 -6.34 -10.46 21.71
CA ALA A 260 -4.98 -10.18 21.26
C ALA A 260 -4.85 -8.74 20.76
N GLU A 261 -3.61 -8.35 20.43
CA GLU A 261 -3.34 -7.12 19.72
C GLU A 261 -3.96 -7.16 18.31
N SER A 262 -4.24 -5.99 17.76
CA SER A 262 -4.59 -5.84 16.34
C SER A 262 -3.73 -4.77 15.69
N TYR A 263 -3.45 -4.99 14.42
CA TYR A 263 -2.55 -4.17 13.62
C TYR A 263 -3.23 -3.85 12.29
N GLY A 264 -3.18 -2.57 11.88
CA GLY A 264 -3.42 -2.22 10.49
C GLY A 264 -2.31 -2.81 9.62
N ILE A 265 -1.08 -2.31 9.81
CA ILE A 265 0.14 -2.80 9.15
C ILE A 265 1.20 -3.14 10.20
N HIS A 266 1.79 -4.33 10.14
CA HIS A 266 2.94 -4.72 10.94
C HIS A 266 4.11 -5.17 10.05
N LEU A 267 5.18 -4.38 10.05
CA LEU A 267 6.46 -4.74 9.45
C LEU A 267 7.36 -5.27 10.56
N TYR A 268 7.71 -6.54 10.48
CA TYR A 268 8.62 -7.18 11.40
C TYR A 268 9.91 -7.56 10.67
N THR A 269 10.96 -6.79 10.89
CA THR A 269 12.23 -6.81 10.16
C THR A 269 12.11 -6.57 8.65
N THR A 270 12.73 -5.46 8.22
CA THR A 270 12.96 -5.16 6.81
C THR A 270 14.38 -4.66 6.57
N ARG A 271 14.90 -4.97 5.38
CA ARG A 271 16.17 -4.46 4.84
C ARG A 271 15.91 -3.51 3.67
N GLY A 272 16.97 -2.83 3.25
CA GLY A 272 16.88 -1.87 2.16
C GLY A 272 15.99 -0.69 2.54
N GLU A 273 15.31 -0.12 1.56
CA GLU A 273 14.39 0.99 1.75
C GLU A 273 12.96 0.56 1.42
N SER A 274 12.15 0.36 2.46
CA SER A 274 10.74 0.00 2.32
C SER A 274 9.84 1.23 2.40
N HIS A 275 8.75 1.22 1.64
CA HIS A 275 7.81 2.35 1.51
C HIS A 275 6.41 1.92 1.98
N ILE A 276 5.83 2.69 2.89
CA ILE A 276 4.45 2.56 3.37
C ILE A 276 3.76 3.89 3.09
N ARG A 277 2.93 3.97 2.04
CA ARG A 277 2.43 5.26 1.56
C ARG A 277 0.99 5.29 1.09
N GLY A 278 0.30 6.42 1.23
CA GLY A 278 -1.05 6.56 0.68
C GLY A 278 -2.09 5.64 1.32
N ASN A 279 -1.78 4.98 2.45
CA ASN A 279 -2.71 4.03 3.06
C ASN A 279 -3.73 4.75 3.94
N LYS A 280 -4.97 4.30 3.87
CA LYS A 280 -6.08 4.71 4.75
C LYS A 280 -6.29 3.61 5.79
N ILE A 281 -5.96 3.86 7.05
CA ILE A 281 -5.96 2.86 8.12
C ILE A 281 -6.91 3.29 9.23
N HIS A 282 -7.97 2.50 9.44
CA HIS A 282 -9.01 2.82 10.42
C HIS A 282 -9.69 1.60 11.04
N GLY A 283 -10.55 1.78 12.03
CA GLY A 283 -11.30 0.69 12.66
C GLY A 283 -10.41 -0.41 13.26
N ILE A 284 -9.22 -0.07 13.77
CA ILE A 284 -8.30 -1.06 14.39
C ILE A 284 -8.58 -1.10 15.89
N HIS A 285 -9.35 -2.09 16.32
CA HIS A 285 -9.99 -2.04 17.64
C HIS A 285 -9.65 -3.25 18.51
N SER A 286 -9.64 -3.02 19.82
CA SER A 286 -9.83 -4.05 20.83
C SER A 286 -11.32 -4.12 21.19
N ALA A 287 -11.88 -5.33 21.22
CA ALA A 287 -13.18 -5.59 21.85
C ALA A 287 -13.04 -5.97 23.34
N ASN A 288 -11.82 -5.92 23.88
CA ASN A 288 -11.52 -6.32 25.26
C ASN A 288 -11.47 -5.12 26.21
N ALA A 289 -12.44 -5.04 27.12
CA ALA A 289 -12.46 -4.01 28.18
C ALA A 289 -11.86 -4.49 29.52
N THR A 290 -11.43 -5.76 29.64
CA THR A 290 -11.00 -6.38 30.91
C THR A 290 -9.50 -6.65 30.98
N SER A 291 -8.80 -6.68 29.86
CA SER A 291 -7.36 -6.88 29.77
C SER A 291 -6.77 -6.04 28.65
N LEU A 292 -5.66 -5.35 28.92
CA LEU A 292 -4.97 -4.56 27.92
C LEU A 292 -4.55 -5.42 26.72
N LYS A 293 -4.92 -4.96 25.52
CA LYS A 293 -4.46 -5.48 24.23
C LYS A 293 -4.17 -4.29 23.33
N ALA A 294 -2.91 -3.99 23.07
CA ALA A 294 -2.54 -2.79 22.32
C ALA A 294 -3.04 -2.83 20.88
N GLN A 295 -3.42 -1.67 20.35
CA GLN A 295 -3.90 -1.50 18.98
C GLN A 295 -2.98 -0.54 18.23
N TYR A 296 -2.62 -0.90 17.00
CA TYR A 296 -1.63 -0.17 16.21
C TYR A 296 -2.15 0.11 14.81
N GLY A 297 -2.06 1.36 14.36
CA GLY A 297 -2.25 1.68 12.93
C GLY A 297 -1.13 1.05 12.10
N ILE A 298 0.10 1.52 12.31
CA ILE A 298 1.32 0.98 11.71
C ILE A 298 2.31 0.63 12.82
N LYS A 299 2.90 -0.56 12.78
CA LYS A 299 4.07 -0.94 13.58
C LYS A 299 5.21 -1.32 12.66
N ALA A 300 6.35 -0.65 12.77
CA ALA A 300 7.58 -1.01 12.08
C ALA A 300 8.68 -1.38 13.10
N ASP A 301 9.04 -2.65 13.11
CA ASP A 301 10.07 -3.21 13.96
C ASP A 301 11.32 -3.54 13.11
N LEU A 302 12.37 -2.76 13.30
CA LEU A 302 13.69 -2.90 12.66
C LEU A 302 14.74 -3.49 13.62
N ALA A 303 14.32 -4.26 14.63
CA ALA A 303 15.18 -4.78 15.69
C ALA A 303 16.00 -6.03 15.34
N VAL A 304 15.99 -6.49 14.08
CA VAL A 304 16.73 -7.69 13.65
C VAL A 304 17.97 -7.30 12.85
N GLU A 305 19.12 -7.91 13.18
CA GLU A 305 20.46 -7.70 12.59
C GLU A 305 21.13 -6.35 12.89
N SER A 306 22.34 -6.42 13.44
CA SER A 306 23.25 -5.29 13.58
C SER A 306 24.04 -5.04 12.29
N ASN A 307 24.57 -3.82 12.15
CA ASN A 307 25.49 -3.45 11.06
C ASN A 307 24.93 -3.55 9.63
N VAL A 308 23.61 -3.58 9.47
CA VAL A 308 22.92 -3.49 8.18
C VAL A 308 22.07 -2.23 8.16
N GLN A 309 22.15 -1.46 7.08
CA GLN A 309 21.29 -0.29 6.89
C GLN A 309 19.85 -0.76 6.60
N LYS A 310 18.91 -0.23 7.39
CA LYS A 310 17.48 -0.53 7.27
C LYS A 310 16.75 0.79 7.27
N SER A 311 15.92 1.01 6.26
CA SER A 311 15.19 2.26 6.08
C SER A 311 13.71 1.95 5.87
N VAL A 312 12.86 2.69 6.56
CA VAL A 312 11.41 2.69 6.30
C VAL A 312 10.95 4.14 6.07
N LYS A 313 10.26 4.34 4.94
CA LYS A 313 9.57 5.59 4.61
C LYS A 313 8.08 5.38 4.80
N ILE A 314 7.51 6.07 5.77
CA ILE A 314 6.09 6.06 6.11
C ILE A 314 5.56 7.45 5.79
N TYR A 315 4.79 7.60 4.71
CA TYR A 315 4.38 8.91 4.27
C TYR A 315 3.02 8.98 3.62
N ASN A 316 2.36 10.13 3.68
CA ASN A 316 1.09 10.34 2.99
C ASN A 316 0.00 9.34 3.41
N ASN A 317 0.07 8.80 4.63
CA ASN A 317 -0.93 7.89 5.18
C ASN A 317 -1.93 8.67 6.05
N MET A 318 -3.19 8.26 6.02
CA MET A 318 -4.21 8.71 6.97
C MET A 318 -4.53 7.58 7.94
N ILE A 319 -4.39 7.88 9.24
CA ILE A 319 -4.61 6.92 10.32
C ILE A 319 -5.60 7.51 11.32
N TRP A 320 -6.74 6.86 11.49
CA TRP A 320 -7.78 7.31 12.42
C TRP A 320 -8.53 6.13 13.03
N ASP A 321 -9.46 6.40 13.96
CA ASP A 321 -10.31 5.37 14.57
C ASP A 321 -9.57 4.11 15.06
N ILE A 322 -8.45 4.33 15.76
CA ILE A 322 -7.73 3.27 16.49
C ILE A 322 -8.22 3.30 17.93
N TYR A 323 -8.80 2.21 18.41
CA TYR A 323 -9.58 2.26 19.66
C TYR A 323 -9.30 1.09 20.60
N ASN A 324 -9.20 1.42 21.88
CA ASN A 324 -9.06 0.45 22.97
C ASN A 324 -9.95 0.84 24.15
N PRO A 325 -10.93 0.00 24.53
CA PRO A 325 -11.83 0.30 25.64
C PRO A 325 -11.22 0.02 27.02
N PHE A 326 -10.01 -0.56 27.11
CA PHE A 326 -9.39 -0.89 28.38
C PHE A 326 -8.93 0.37 29.14
N GLY A 327 -9.51 0.59 30.33
CA GLY A 327 -9.39 1.87 31.05
C GLY A 327 -8.56 1.86 32.35
N SER A 328 -7.58 0.97 32.53
CA SER A 328 -6.83 0.90 33.80
C SER A 328 -5.31 0.66 33.74
N SER A 329 -4.68 0.60 32.55
CA SER A 329 -3.24 0.30 32.44
C SER A 329 -2.33 1.53 32.32
N SER A 330 -1.13 1.44 32.93
CA SER A 330 0.03 2.30 32.62
C SER A 330 0.70 2.02 31.28
N SER A 331 0.44 0.86 30.70
CA SER A 331 1.03 0.41 29.44
C SER A 331 0.26 0.93 28.22
N LEU A 332 0.94 0.94 27.07
CA LEU A 332 0.43 1.38 25.77
C LEU A 332 -0.88 0.69 25.39
N GLY A 333 -1.95 1.46 25.17
CA GLY A 333 -3.24 0.96 24.71
C GLY A 333 -3.48 1.19 23.22
N VAL A 334 -3.11 2.36 22.72
CA VAL A 334 -3.33 2.77 21.33
C VAL A 334 -2.10 3.48 20.78
N CYS A 335 -1.74 3.17 19.52
CA CYS A 335 -0.71 3.88 18.79
C CYS A 335 -1.08 4.08 17.33
N GLY A 336 -0.89 5.29 16.79
CA GLY A 336 -1.00 5.54 15.36
C GLY A 336 0.14 4.85 14.61
N ILE A 337 1.37 5.31 14.85
CA ILE A 337 2.61 4.74 14.30
C ILE A 337 3.57 4.36 15.44
N TYR A 338 3.97 3.10 15.50
CA TYR A 338 4.93 2.57 16.45
C TYR A 338 6.21 2.15 15.74
N LEU A 339 7.34 2.70 16.16
CA LEU A 339 8.67 2.45 15.58
C LEU A 339 9.61 1.87 16.63
N GLN A 340 10.29 0.79 16.27
CA GLN A 340 11.21 0.09 17.17
C GLN A 340 12.44 -0.43 16.43
N GLY A 341 13.57 -0.49 17.13
CA GLY A 341 14.79 -1.16 16.68
C GLY A 341 16.04 -0.42 17.12
N VAL A 342 16.86 -1.06 17.95
CA VAL A 342 17.95 -0.43 18.72
C VAL A 342 19.19 -0.03 17.90
N TYR A 343 19.24 -0.37 16.62
CA TYR A 343 20.47 -0.25 15.84
C TYR A 343 20.66 1.15 15.25
N ASN A 344 21.91 1.62 15.31
CA ASN A 344 22.31 2.98 14.91
C ASN A 344 22.27 3.26 13.40
N LEU A 345 22.18 2.23 12.56
CA LEU A 345 22.07 2.38 11.10
C LEU A 345 20.62 2.40 10.60
N ASN A 346 19.64 2.29 11.52
CA ASN A 346 18.24 2.39 11.16
C ASN A 346 17.93 3.83 10.73
N LYS A 347 17.03 3.98 9.76
CA LYS A 347 16.47 5.26 9.35
C LYS A 347 14.95 5.16 9.32
N TYR A 348 14.29 6.06 10.02
CA TYR A 348 12.84 6.16 10.02
C TYR A 348 12.46 7.49 9.42
N TYR A 349 11.79 7.47 8.28
CA TYR A 349 11.20 8.64 7.66
C TYR A 349 9.69 8.59 7.89
N VAL A 350 9.16 9.61 8.55
CA VAL A 350 7.74 9.80 8.85
C VAL A 350 7.38 11.17 8.30
N ASP A 351 6.82 11.21 7.10
CA ASP A 351 6.63 12.45 6.34
C ASP A 351 5.19 12.63 5.87
N PHE A 352 4.59 13.82 5.99
CA PHE A 352 3.26 14.08 5.40
C PHE A 352 2.19 13.06 5.82
N ASN A 353 2.22 12.50 7.03
CA ASN A 353 1.13 11.65 7.51
C ASN A 353 0.10 12.49 8.26
N THR A 354 -1.17 12.11 8.20
CA THR A 354 -2.20 12.61 9.12
C THR A 354 -2.62 11.50 10.06
N ILE A 355 -2.39 11.71 11.36
CA ILE A 355 -2.80 10.80 12.43
C ILE A 355 -3.84 11.54 13.28
N CYS A 356 -5.07 11.05 13.30
CA CYS A 356 -6.18 11.62 14.05
C CYS A 356 -6.75 10.55 15.00
N LEU A 357 -6.38 10.61 16.28
CA LEU A 357 -6.80 9.62 17.27
C LEU A 357 -7.78 10.23 18.25
N GLN A 358 -8.96 9.61 18.38
CA GLN A 358 -9.90 9.84 19.47
C GLN A 358 -10.11 8.53 20.25
N THR A 359 -9.67 8.50 21.50
CA THR A 359 -9.62 7.24 22.28
C THR A 359 -10.31 7.35 23.63
N ALA A 360 -10.51 6.20 24.28
CA ALA A 360 -11.11 6.13 25.61
C ALA A 360 -10.27 6.91 26.66
N PRO A 361 -10.89 7.60 27.63
CA PRO A 361 -10.22 8.52 28.57
C PRO A 361 -9.08 7.93 29.41
N ALA A 362 -9.01 6.62 29.56
CA ALA A 362 -8.03 5.97 30.42
C ALA A 362 -7.03 5.08 29.65
N SER A 363 -7.08 5.10 28.31
CA SER A 363 -6.13 4.38 27.46
C SER A 363 -4.90 5.24 27.16
N VAL A 364 -3.71 4.73 27.45
CA VAL A 364 -2.46 5.43 27.05
C VAL A 364 -2.37 5.44 25.53
N THR A 365 -2.36 6.64 24.95
CA THR A 365 -2.45 6.87 23.51
C THR A 365 -1.25 7.67 23.02
N HIS A 366 -0.62 7.19 21.95
CA HIS A 366 0.45 7.94 21.27
C HIS A 366 0.15 8.06 19.77
N GLY A 367 0.29 9.24 19.20
CA GLY A 367 0.24 9.42 17.75
C GLY A 367 1.40 8.70 17.07
N LEU A 368 2.61 9.08 17.44
CA LEU A 368 3.88 8.49 16.99
C LEU A 368 4.71 8.06 18.21
N PHE A 369 5.18 6.81 18.22
CA PHE A 369 5.96 6.28 19.33
C PHE A 369 7.26 5.64 18.86
N PHE A 370 8.39 6.22 19.28
CA PHE A 370 9.72 5.64 19.16
C PHE A 370 10.06 4.84 20.43
N TYR A 371 9.98 3.52 20.33
CA TYR A 371 10.32 2.59 21.40
C TYR A 371 11.66 1.92 21.11
N ASN A 372 12.72 2.33 21.80
CA ASN A 372 14.07 1.80 21.55
C ASN A 372 14.46 1.87 20.07
N ALA A 373 14.00 2.91 19.38
CA ALA A 373 14.38 3.21 18.01
C ALA A 373 15.71 3.95 18.03
N GLY A 374 16.78 3.25 17.67
CA GLY A 374 18.10 3.83 17.41
C GLY A 374 18.23 4.30 15.97
N GLY A 375 19.33 4.98 15.64
CA GLY A 375 19.56 5.50 14.30
C GLY A 375 18.87 6.83 14.05
N GLN A 376 18.72 7.23 12.79
CA GLN A 376 18.26 8.57 12.42
C GLN A 376 16.73 8.63 12.29
N HIS A 377 16.14 9.68 12.86
CA HIS A 377 14.70 9.92 12.82
C HIS A 377 14.43 11.17 11.96
N PHE A 378 13.56 11.04 10.96
CA PHE A 378 13.10 12.14 10.13
C PHE A 378 11.59 12.26 10.29
N VAL A 379 11.12 13.25 11.04
CA VAL A 379 9.70 13.47 11.37
C VAL A 379 9.28 14.82 10.82
N ARG A 380 8.71 14.87 9.61
CA ARG A 380 8.51 16.12 8.89
C ARG A 380 7.11 16.27 8.31
N ASN A 381 6.56 17.48 8.31
CA ASN A 381 5.27 17.74 7.67
C ASN A 381 4.12 16.83 8.14
N ASN A 382 4.12 16.31 9.37
CA ASN A 382 3.03 15.45 9.85
C ASN A 382 1.97 16.25 10.60
N ILE A 383 0.70 15.90 10.42
CA ILE A 383 -0.35 16.25 11.38
C ILE A 383 -0.50 15.08 12.35
N ILE A 384 -0.32 15.35 13.64
CA ILE A 384 -0.54 14.38 14.71
C ILE A 384 -1.50 15.00 15.72
N GLN A 385 -2.79 14.68 15.57
CA GLN A 385 -3.85 15.05 16.48
C GLN A 385 -4.20 13.86 17.39
N VAL A 386 -4.10 14.06 18.70
CA VAL A 386 -4.49 13.07 19.71
C VAL A 386 -5.47 13.70 20.69
N MET A 387 -6.73 13.32 20.57
CA MET A 387 -7.84 13.84 21.35
C MET A 387 -8.36 12.78 22.32
N SER A 388 -8.71 13.18 23.54
CA SER A 388 -9.54 12.34 24.40
C SER A 388 -10.31 13.18 25.42
N PRO A 389 -11.60 13.43 25.17
CA PRO A 389 -12.47 14.11 26.11
C PRO A 389 -12.38 13.53 27.53
N GLY A 390 -11.91 14.33 28.50
CA GLY A 390 -11.83 13.91 29.91
C GLY A 390 -10.75 12.87 30.21
N ALA A 391 -9.67 12.84 29.43
CA ALA A 391 -8.55 11.94 29.66
C ALA A 391 -7.99 12.05 31.09
N THR A 392 -7.74 10.89 31.69
CA THR A 392 -7.20 10.75 33.06
C THR A 392 -5.73 10.34 33.05
N ARG A 393 -5.14 10.15 31.85
CA ARG A 393 -3.78 9.64 31.62
C ARG A 393 -3.11 10.43 30.50
N ALA A 394 -1.81 10.21 30.29
CA ALA A 394 -1.04 10.91 29.26
C ALA A 394 -1.47 10.46 27.86
N HIS A 395 -1.87 11.43 27.04
CA HIS A 395 -2.14 11.30 25.61
C HIS A 395 -1.12 12.19 24.91
N VAL A 396 -0.32 11.59 24.02
CA VAL A 396 0.89 12.26 23.49
C VAL A 396 0.91 12.23 21.98
N CYS A 397 1.25 13.34 21.33
CA CYS A 397 1.46 13.34 19.89
C CYS A 397 2.70 12.51 19.54
N ILE A 398 3.86 12.85 20.11
CA ILE A 398 5.11 12.10 19.91
C ILE A 398 5.70 11.61 21.23
N ARG A 399 6.03 10.33 21.31
CA ARG A 399 6.78 9.76 22.44
C ARG A 399 8.13 9.19 22.03
N TYR A 400 9.15 9.51 22.82
CA TYR A 400 10.48 8.89 22.82
C TYR A 400 10.68 8.17 24.15
N TYR A 401 10.80 6.83 24.13
CA TYR A 401 10.79 6.03 25.38
C TYR A 401 11.97 6.29 26.32
N ASP A 402 13.21 6.19 25.86
CA ASP A 402 14.44 6.23 26.69
C ASP A 402 15.35 7.43 26.34
N ASN A 403 14.75 8.60 26.07
CA ASN A 403 15.46 9.84 25.71
C ASN A 403 16.23 9.90 24.34
N PRO A 404 15.89 9.16 23.25
CA PRO A 404 16.58 9.34 21.98
C PRO A 404 15.81 10.27 21.02
N MET A 405 16.36 11.45 20.73
CA MET A 405 15.94 12.31 19.60
C MET A 405 16.39 11.78 18.22
N GLY A 406 16.67 10.48 18.15
CA GLY A 406 17.46 9.86 17.10
C GLY A 406 18.96 10.21 17.20
N ALA A 407 19.75 9.61 16.31
CA ALA A 407 21.17 9.88 16.16
C ALA A 407 21.42 11.24 15.51
N ALA A 408 22.68 11.71 15.52
CA ALA A 408 23.07 12.93 14.83
C ALA A 408 22.63 12.93 13.35
N GLY A 409 22.09 14.06 12.89
CA GLY A 409 21.49 14.20 11.57
C GLY A 409 20.00 13.83 11.49
N SER A 410 19.37 13.47 12.62
CA SER A 410 17.91 13.42 12.72
C SER A 410 17.31 14.81 12.51
N VAL A 411 16.11 14.86 11.95
CA VAL A 411 15.37 16.09 11.64
C VAL A 411 13.93 15.92 12.12
N ALA A 412 13.44 16.84 12.93
CA ALA A 412 12.02 17.00 13.16
C ALA A 412 11.67 18.46 12.95
N ASP A 413 10.75 18.75 12.03
CA ASP A 413 10.31 20.12 11.74
C ASP A 413 9.03 20.15 10.89
N TYR A 414 8.34 21.28 10.88
CA TYR A 414 7.10 21.50 10.12
C TYR A 414 5.98 20.51 10.47
N ASN A 415 5.85 20.09 11.73
CA ASN A 415 4.77 19.21 12.18
C ASN A 415 3.65 20.02 12.86
N VAL A 416 2.39 19.62 12.69
CA VAL A 416 1.30 20.06 13.58
C VAL A 416 1.09 18.99 14.63
N LEU A 417 1.48 19.28 15.87
CA LEU A 417 1.28 18.41 17.01
C LEU A 417 0.14 18.98 17.82
N TYR A 418 -0.98 18.29 17.95
CA TYR A 418 -2.11 18.82 18.70
C TYR A 418 -2.70 17.77 19.65
N SER A 419 -2.55 18.03 20.95
CA SER A 419 -3.23 17.28 22.01
C SER A 419 -4.24 18.18 22.73
N GLY A 420 -5.44 18.32 22.16
CA GLY A 420 -6.52 19.16 22.71
C GLY A 420 -7.76 18.39 23.18
N GLY A 421 -8.73 19.12 23.77
CA GLY A 421 -10.07 18.61 24.06
C GLY A 421 -10.36 18.26 25.54
N LEU A 422 -10.95 19.23 26.24
CA LEU A 422 -11.81 19.13 27.43
C LEU A 422 -11.14 18.79 28.78
N ASN A 423 -10.93 19.85 29.58
CA ASN A 423 -10.81 19.90 31.04
C ASN A 423 -9.93 18.81 31.71
N ASN A 424 -8.76 19.22 32.20
CA ASN A 424 -7.87 18.49 33.15
C ASN A 424 -7.02 17.32 32.64
N CYS A 425 -6.76 17.17 31.35
CA CYS A 425 -5.77 16.20 30.87
C CYS A 425 -4.42 16.90 30.66
N ASN A 426 -3.33 16.28 31.12
CA ASN A 426 -1.96 16.64 30.77
C ASN A 426 -1.79 16.59 29.24
N ALA A 427 -2.09 17.68 28.53
CA ALA A 427 -1.85 17.85 27.11
C ALA A 427 -0.34 17.83 26.87
N VAL A 428 0.17 16.67 26.46
CA VAL A 428 1.59 16.49 26.18
C VAL A 428 1.72 16.41 24.68
N HIS A 429 2.44 17.34 24.08
CA HIS A 429 2.73 17.30 22.65
C HIS A 429 3.88 16.32 22.40
N VAL A 430 4.94 16.44 23.21
CA VAL A 430 6.10 15.55 23.15
C VAL A 430 6.43 15.02 24.54
N ASN A 431 6.61 13.71 24.65
CA ASN A 431 7.17 13.05 25.83
C ASN A 431 8.52 12.44 25.49
N MET A 432 9.57 12.77 26.25
CA MET A 432 10.91 12.26 26.06
C MET A 432 11.43 11.67 27.38
N GLY A 433 11.41 10.34 27.50
CA GLY A 433 11.69 9.69 28.77
C GLY A 433 10.71 10.14 29.86
N ASN A 434 11.26 10.77 30.91
CA ASN A 434 10.48 11.32 32.02
C ASN A 434 10.10 12.80 31.82
N ASP A 435 10.56 13.44 30.75
CA ASP A 435 10.28 14.84 30.45
C ASP A 435 9.03 14.97 29.58
N PHE A 436 8.21 15.97 29.88
CA PHE A 436 6.93 16.23 29.22
C PHE A 436 6.89 17.67 28.74
N TYR A 437 6.63 17.87 27.46
CA TYR A 437 6.56 19.17 26.81
C TYR A 437 5.12 19.48 26.42
N ALA A 438 4.62 20.59 26.94
CA ALA A 438 3.21 20.99 26.82
C ALA A 438 2.89 21.64 25.48
N ASP A 439 3.89 21.97 24.66
CA ASP A 439 3.76 22.57 23.33
C ASP A 439 5.08 22.43 22.55
N VAL A 440 5.05 22.79 21.26
CA VAL A 440 6.24 22.81 20.40
C VAL A 440 7.29 23.84 20.84
N THR A 441 6.90 24.92 21.55
CA THR A 441 7.84 25.96 22.01
C THR A 441 8.76 25.44 23.11
N SER A 442 8.18 24.80 24.13
CA SER A 442 8.92 24.16 25.22
C SER A 442 9.75 22.97 24.74
N TRP A 443 9.25 22.23 23.75
CA TRP A 443 10.02 21.19 23.08
C TRP A 443 11.24 21.76 22.33
N TYR A 444 11.06 22.77 21.47
CA TYR A 444 12.16 23.40 20.74
C TYR A 444 13.22 23.97 21.69
N ALA A 445 12.81 24.61 22.80
CA ALA A 445 13.76 25.14 23.77
C ALA A 445 14.65 24.07 24.41
N ALA A 446 14.15 22.83 24.57
CA ALA A 446 14.90 21.72 25.14
C ALA A 446 15.72 20.94 24.09
N SER A 447 15.23 20.88 22.87
CA SER A 447 15.66 19.92 21.86
C SER A 447 16.40 20.59 20.68
N GLY A 448 16.04 21.83 20.34
CA GLY A 448 16.46 22.52 19.12
C GLY A 448 15.79 21.98 17.83
N LEU A 449 14.84 21.06 17.95
CA LEU A 449 14.03 20.51 16.84
C LEU A 449 12.63 21.15 16.82
N ASP A 450 11.93 21.00 15.71
CA ASP A 450 10.55 21.47 15.52
C ASP A 450 10.40 23.00 15.60
N GLN A 451 11.37 23.72 15.03
CA GLN A 451 11.40 25.20 15.04
C GLN A 451 10.21 25.83 14.31
N HIS A 452 9.73 25.20 13.23
CA HIS A 452 8.62 25.63 12.38
C HIS A 452 7.38 24.73 12.54
N SER A 453 7.31 23.99 13.65
CA SER A 453 6.15 23.16 14.01
C SER A 453 5.13 23.96 14.82
N TYR A 454 3.89 23.48 14.86
CA TYR A 454 2.76 24.16 15.48
C TYR A 454 2.06 23.28 16.53
N SER A 455 1.43 23.92 17.51
CA SER A 455 0.58 23.27 18.53
C SER A 455 -0.91 23.63 18.43
N SER A 456 -1.30 24.30 17.36
CA SER A 456 -2.68 24.69 17.07
C SER A 456 -3.51 23.50 16.58
N ASP A 457 -4.84 23.61 16.72
CA ASP A 457 -5.75 22.62 16.16
C ASP A 457 -5.61 22.60 14.63
N PRO A 458 -5.36 21.44 13.99
CA PRO A 458 -5.27 21.34 12.53
C PRO A 458 -6.58 21.62 11.80
N LEU A 459 -7.72 21.69 12.50
CA LEU A 459 -9.05 21.94 11.91
C LEU A 459 -9.39 20.92 10.81
N LEU A 460 -9.17 19.64 11.10
CA LEU A 460 -9.61 18.53 10.25
C LEU A 460 -11.14 18.50 10.14
N ILE A 461 -11.68 17.98 9.03
CA ILE A 461 -13.14 17.90 8.78
C ILE A 461 -13.85 17.21 9.94
N SER A 462 -13.34 16.04 10.38
CA SER A 462 -13.81 15.36 11.58
C SER A 462 -12.82 14.29 12.06
N VAL A 463 -13.06 13.69 13.23
CA VAL A 463 -12.26 12.55 13.71
C VAL A 463 -12.45 11.25 12.91
N SER A 464 -13.50 11.18 12.09
CA SER A 464 -13.77 10.07 11.17
C SER A 464 -13.36 10.39 9.73
N ASP A 465 -12.95 11.63 9.47
CA ASP A 465 -12.56 12.14 8.17
C ASP A 465 -11.37 13.11 8.35
N PRO A 466 -10.14 12.59 8.39
CA PRO A 466 -8.96 13.36 8.76
C PRO A 466 -8.38 14.19 7.59
N HIS A 467 -9.20 14.58 6.61
CA HIS A 467 -8.81 15.58 5.60
C HIS A 467 -8.81 16.98 6.21
N LEU A 468 -8.04 17.88 5.61
CA LEU A 468 -8.01 19.28 5.97
C LEU A 468 -9.32 19.96 5.54
N GLN A 469 -9.76 20.93 6.32
CA GLN A 469 -10.95 21.69 5.98
C GLN A 469 -10.59 23.00 5.24
N SER A 470 -11.11 23.15 4.03
CA SER A 470 -10.93 24.37 3.22
C SER A 470 -11.55 25.61 3.88
N GLY A 471 -10.94 26.77 3.64
CA GLY A 471 -11.40 28.06 4.14
C GLY A 471 -11.20 28.28 5.64
N THR A 472 -10.41 27.42 6.30
CA THR A 472 -10.01 27.58 7.69
C THR A 472 -8.68 28.36 7.80
N SER A 473 -8.33 28.79 9.01
CA SER A 473 -7.04 29.43 9.31
C SER A 473 -6.10 28.46 10.04
N SER A 474 -6.06 27.21 9.57
CA SER A 474 -5.17 26.19 10.12
C SER A 474 -3.72 26.46 9.72
N ASP A 475 -2.78 26.30 10.67
CA ASP A 475 -1.34 26.40 10.38
C ASP A 475 -0.84 25.23 9.51
N ALA A 476 -1.67 24.21 9.29
CA ALA A 476 -1.35 23.14 8.35
C ALA A 476 -1.45 23.59 6.89
N LEU A 477 -2.24 24.63 6.58
CA LEU A 477 -2.46 25.10 5.21
C LEU A 477 -1.28 25.94 4.72
N ASP A 478 -0.72 25.58 3.57
CA ASP A 478 0.51 26.12 2.96
C ASP A 478 1.71 26.16 3.93
N GLY A 479 1.64 25.35 4.99
CA GLY A 479 2.49 25.45 6.17
C GLY A 479 3.71 24.57 6.14
N GLY A 480 3.85 23.66 5.17
CA GLY A 480 4.89 22.63 5.09
C GLY A 480 6.13 23.06 4.29
N SER A 481 7.08 22.12 4.16
CA SER A 481 8.34 22.36 3.43
C SER A 481 8.91 21.12 2.75
N TYR A 482 9.54 21.29 1.59
CA TYR A 482 10.35 20.26 0.93
C TYR A 482 11.82 20.23 1.39
N PHE A 483 12.19 21.03 2.40
CA PHE A 483 13.53 21.07 2.97
C PHE A 483 14.62 21.29 1.90
N ALA A 484 14.40 22.29 1.04
CA ALA A 484 15.26 22.60 -0.11
C ALA A 484 15.53 21.38 -1.03
N GLY A 485 14.52 20.52 -1.22
CA GLY A 485 14.58 19.34 -2.09
C GLY A 485 15.11 18.07 -1.41
N ALA A 486 15.44 18.12 -0.12
CA ALA A 486 15.82 16.92 0.65
C ALA A 486 14.66 15.92 0.84
N LEU A 487 13.41 16.37 0.64
CA LEU A 487 12.23 15.53 0.55
C LEU A 487 11.72 15.58 -0.90
N ASN A 488 11.89 14.48 -1.64
CA ASN A 488 11.57 14.42 -3.08
C ASN A 488 10.70 13.21 -3.47
N TRP A 489 10.06 12.56 -2.49
CA TRP A 489 9.25 11.36 -2.69
C TRP A 489 7.75 11.56 -2.39
N VAL A 490 7.31 12.80 -2.14
CA VAL A 490 5.90 13.14 -1.86
C VAL A 490 5.46 14.31 -2.75
N SER A 491 5.11 14.01 -4.00
CA SER A 491 4.64 15.00 -4.99
C SER A 491 3.12 15.12 -5.06
N THR A 492 2.40 14.11 -4.57
CA THR A 492 0.93 14.10 -4.51
C THR A 492 0.47 13.81 -3.10
N ASP A 493 -0.75 14.24 -2.77
CA ASP A 493 -1.44 13.93 -1.53
C ASP A 493 -2.09 12.54 -1.56
N ILE A 494 -2.86 12.21 -0.53
CA ILE A 494 -3.49 10.88 -0.40
C ILE A 494 -4.62 10.61 -1.40
N ASP A 495 -5.21 11.66 -1.96
CA ASP A 495 -6.30 11.55 -2.95
C ASP A 495 -5.78 11.69 -4.39
N GLY A 496 -4.47 11.91 -4.54
CA GLY A 496 -3.78 11.98 -5.83
C GLY A 496 -3.66 13.40 -6.39
N ASN A 497 -4.00 14.43 -5.63
CA ASN A 497 -3.81 15.82 -6.02
C ASN A 497 -2.33 16.20 -5.95
N ASN A 498 -1.86 17.02 -6.89
CA ASN A 498 -0.51 17.56 -6.84
C ASN A 498 -0.36 18.50 -5.65
N ARG A 499 0.75 18.36 -4.92
CA ARG A 499 1.10 19.27 -3.83
C ARG A 499 1.62 20.60 -4.35
N ASN A 500 1.41 21.67 -3.60
CA ASN A 500 2.06 22.94 -3.87
C ASN A 500 3.59 22.77 -3.80
N ALA A 501 4.28 22.99 -4.93
CA ALA A 501 5.72 22.73 -5.06
C ALA A 501 6.61 23.60 -4.14
N THR A 502 6.06 24.66 -3.57
CA THR A 502 6.79 25.62 -2.72
C THR A 502 6.31 25.59 -1.28
N ASN A 503 4.99 25.56 -1.08
CA ASN A 503 4.31 25.65 0.20
C ASN A 503 3.29 24.50 0.33
N PRO A 504 3.73 23.24 0.42
CA PRO A 504 2.79 22.13 0.55
C PRO A 504 2.04 22.21 1.88
N ASP A 505 0.84 21.65 1.94
CA ASP A 505 0.12 21.50 3.20
C ASP A 505 0.82 20.48 4.11
N ILE A 506 0.82 20.72 5.42
CA ILE A 506 1.27 19.74 6.42
C ILE A 506 0.22 18.62 6.48
N GLY A 507 0.67 17.36 6.56
CA GLY A 507 -0.19 16.18 6.65
C GLY A 507 -0.38 15.46 5.32
N ALA A 508 -1.26 14.45 5.29
CA ALA A 508 -1.47 13.57 4.14
C ALA A 508 -2.37 14.17 3.04
N ASP A 509 -3.03 15.29 3.34
CA ASP A 509 -3.97 15.95 2.44
C ASP A 509 -3.33 17.20 1.82
N GLU A 510 -3.86 17.66 0.69
CA GLU A 510 -3.50 18.92 0.07
C GLU A 510 -4.74 19.62 -0.51
N LEU A 511 -5.03 20.82 0.01
CA LEU A 511 -6.10 21.69 -0.47
C LEU A 511 -5.63 22.69 -1.53
N TYR A 512 -4.41 22.52 -2.03
CA TYR A 512 -3.84 23.31 -3.10
C TYR A 512 -4.75 23.30 -4.32
N VAL A 513 -5.30 24.47 -4.60
CA VAL A 513 -5.94 24.75 -5.88
C VAL A 513 -4.90 25.48 -6.71
N ALA A 514 -4.42 24.83 -7.78
CA ALA A 514 -3.50 25.47 -8.71
C ALA A 514 -4.07 26.81 -9.17
N THR A 515 -3.31 27.88 -8.94
CA THR A 515 -3.68 29.18 -9.49
C THR A 515 -3.54 29.08 -11.01
N PRO A 516 -4.59 29.40 -11.79
CA PRO A 516 -4.47 29.42 -13.23
C PRO A 516 -3.32 30.36 -13.61
N PRO A 517 -2.45 29.97 -14.56
CA PRO A 517 -1.44 30.87 -15.07
C PRO A 517 -2.07 32.20 -15.51
N GLU A 518 -1.37 33.30 -15.26
CA GLU A 518 -1.83 34.61 -15.72
C GLU A 518 -2.02 34.62 -17.24
N VAL A 519 -2.95 35.42 -17.74
CA VAL A 519 -3.17 35.56 -19.19
C VAL A 519 -1.93 36.21 -19.82
N PRO A 520 -1.25 35.56 -20.78
CA PRO A 520 -0.09 36.15 -21.43
C PRO A 520 -0.44 37.45 -22.14
N THR A 521 0.39 38.48 -21.97
CA THR A 521 0.28 39.70 -22.77
C THR A 521 1.09 39.54 -24.05
N ALA A 522 0.42 39.14 -25.14
CA ALA A 522 1.06 38.94 -26.43
C ALA A 522 1.36 40.26 -27.15
N GLN A 523 2.59 40.41 -27.61
CA GLN A 523 3.04 41.41 -28.57
C GLN A 523 3.08 40.78 -29.97
N ILE A 524 2.63 41.53 -30.97
CA ILE A 524 2.55 41.07 -32.35
C ILE A 524 3.35 42.02 -33.25
N SER A 525 4.19 41.45 -34.12
CA SER A 525 4.83 42.17 -35.22
C SER A 525 4.68 41.38 -36.52
N GLN A 526 4.76 42.07 -37.67
CA GLN A 526 4.61 41.45 -38.98
C GLN A 526 5.77 41.86 -39.90
N ALA A 527 6.36 40.90 -40.60
CA ALA A 527 7.35 41.13 -41.65
C ALA A 527 7.31 40.00 -42.68
N ASP A 528 7.50 40.34 -43.95
CA ASP A 528 7.71 39.39 -45.08
C ASP A 528 6.72 38.20 -45.15
N GLY A 529 5.43 38.45 -44.93
CA GLY A 529 4.38 37.41 -44.99
C GLY A 529 4.24 36.55 -43.72
N SER A 530 4.96 36.89 -42.66
CA SER A 530 4.91 36.19 -41.38
C SER A 530 4.49 37.12 -40.24
N VAL A 531 3.80 36.56 -39.26
CA VAL A 531 3.45 37.19 -37.99
C VAL A 531 4.29 36.57 -36.89
N PHE A 532 5.01 37.41 -36.16
CA PHE A 532 5.79 37.04 -34.99
C PHE A 532 5.02 37.43 -33.74
N ILE A 533 4.71 36.44 -32.92
CA ILE A 533 3.99 36.58 -31.66
C ILE A 533 5.00 36.31 -30.55
N SER A 534 5.13 37.23 -29.61
CA SER A 534 5.98 37.05 -28.43
C SER A 534 5.25 37.49 -27.17
N TRP A 535 5.55 36.87 -26.04
CA TRP A 535 4.98 37.21 -24.74
C TRP A 535 6.05 37.12 -23.66
N ASP A 536 5.78 37.62 -22.46
CA ASP A 536 6.65 37.37 -21.32
C ASP A 536 6.37 35.98 -20.74
N ALA A 537 7.37 35.37 -20.09
CA ALA A 537 7.17 34.09 -19.43
C ALA A 537 6.14 34.24 -18.29
N VAL A 538 5.04 33.49 -18.38
CA VAL A 538 4.01 33.41 -17.36
C VAL A 538 4.45 32.41 -16.28
N GLN A 539 4.44 32.85 -15.03
CA GLN A 539 4.74 31.98 -13.89
C GLN A 539 3.73 30.83 -13.81
N GLY A 540 4.22 29.60 -13.62
CA GLY A 540 3.40 28.38 -13.59
C GLY A 540 3.04 27.81 -14.97
N ALA A 541 3.36 28.49 -16.07
CA ALA A 541 3.15 27.95 -17.41
C ALA A 541 4.29 27.00 -17.81
N THR A 542 3.96 25.76 -18.16
CA THR A 542 4.90 24.77 -18.71
C THR A 542 4.94 24.82 -20.24
N SER A 543 3.86 25.30 -20.85
CA SER A 543 3.77 25.54 -22.29
C SER A 543 2.74 26.62 -22.61
N TYR A 544 2.70 27.00 -23.89
CA TYR A 544 1.72 27.95 -24.42
C TYR A 544 0.99 27.31 -25.59
N ARG A 545 -0.32 27.51 -25.64
CA ARG A 545 -1.16 27.16 -26.77
C ARG A 545 -1.45 28.42 -27.60
N ILE A 546 -1.17 28.35 -28.90
CA ILE A 546 -1.39 29.44 -29.84
C ILE A 546 -2.57 29.08 -30.71
N GLU A 547 -3.61 29.89 -30.66
CA GLU A 547 -4.81 29.75 -31.47
C GLU A 547 -4.95 30.96 -32.38
N ALA A 548 -5.55 30.76 -33.55
CA ALA A 548 -5.88 31.86 -34.46
C ALA A 548 -7.30 31.78 -35.00
N SER A 549 -7.81 32.93 -35.44
CA SER A 549 -9.11 33.07 -36.10
C SER A 549 -9.08 34.12 -37.21
N ASP A 550 -9.99 33.99 -38.17
CA ASP A 550 -10.33 35.05 -39.13
C ASP A 550 -11.25 36.12 -38.53
N GLU A 551 -11.89 35.83 -37.39
CA GLU A 551 -12.81 36.73 -36.68
C GLU A 551 -12.21 37.23 -35.35
N PRO A 552 -12.50 38.46 -34.91
CA PRO A 552 -11.81 39.07 -33.77
C PRO A 552 -12.09 38.40 -32.41
N ALA A 553 -13.24 37.74 -32.22
CA ALA A 553 -13.68 37.29 -30.90
C ALA A 553 -14.14 35.81 -30.83
N ALA A 554 -14.32 35.13 -31.94
CA ALA A 554 -14.86 33.78 -32.01
C ALA A 554 -14.18 32.96 -33.10
N GLY A 555 -14.40 31.64 -33.13
CA GLY A 555 -13.86 30.79 -34.20
C GLY A 555 -12.34 30.59 -34.13
N PHE A 556 -11.76 30.58 -32.92
CA PHE A 556 -10.35 30.28 -32.72
C PHE A 556 -10.10 28.77 -32.86
N SER A 557 -9.06 28.42 -33.62
CA SER A 557 -8.57 27.05 -33.76
C SER A 557 -7.08 26.98 -33.43
N LEU A 558 -6.65 25.84 -32.89
CA LEU A 558 -5.26 25.58 -32.56
C LEU A 558 -4.35 25.69 -33.78
N LEU A 559 -3.33 26.55 -33.70
CA LEU A 559 -2.23 26.59 -34.66
C LEU A 559 -1.05 25.72 -34.20
N GLY A 560 -0.75 25.75 -32.90
CA GLY A 560 0.33 24.95 -32.33
C GLY A 560 0.58 25.25 -30.86
N THR A 561 1.63 24.63 -30.34
CA THR A 561 2.13 24.85 -28.98
C THR A 561 3.56 25.37 -29.01
N SER A 562 3.96 26.09 -27.97
CA SER A 562 5.34 26.57 -27.78
C SER A 562 5.77 26.35 -26.34
N THR A 563 6.99 25.83 -26.13
CA THR A 563 7.66 25.77 -24.82
C THR A 563 8.55 26.98 -24.56
N THR A 564 8.67 27.86 -25.56
CA THR A 564 9.36 29.15 -25.45
C THR A 564 8.32 30.27 -25.48
N THR A 565 8.77 31.51 -25.35
CA THR A 565 7.90 32.69 -25.25
C THR A 565 7.61 33.37 -26.58
N ASN A 566 7.65 32.61 -27.68
CA ASN A 566 7.34 33.10 -29.00
C ASN A 566 6.75 32.03 -29.94
N TYR A 567 6.09 32.48 -31.00
CA TYR A 567 5.57 31.67 -32.09
C TYR A 567 5.57 32.47 -33.40
N THR A 568 5.90 31.83 -34.51
CA THR A 568 5.86 32.44 -35.85
C THR A 568 4.80 31.75 -36.69
N ASP A 569 3.87 32.52 -37.23
CA ASP A 569 2.82 32.05 -38.14
C ASP A 569 3.02 32.66 -39.53
N THR A 570 2.94 31.85 -40.58
CA THR A 570 3.08 32.32 -41.97
C THR A 570 1.68 32.52 -42.56
N ILE A 571 1.34 33.75 -42.92
CA ILE A 571 -0.03 34.12 -43.30
C ILE A 571 -0.11 34.80 -44.67
N THR A 572 -1.25 34.58 -45.34
CA THR A 572 -1.61 35.29 -46.58
C THR A 572 -2.81 36.22 -46.37
N THR A 573 -3.50 36.12 -45.24
CA THR A 573 -4.67 36.93 -44.86
C THR A 573 -4.56 37.37 -43.40
N LYS A 574 -5.28 38.44 -43.03
CA LYS A 574 -5.32 38.93 -41.65
C LYS A 574 -5.88 37.84 -40.71
N LYS A 575 -5.23 37.65 -39.56
CA LYS A 575 -5.63 36.75 -38.49
C LYS A 575 -5.66 37.47 -37.13
N PHE A 576 -6.41 36.91 -36.20
CA PHE A 576 -6.42 37.28 -34.78
C PHE A 576 -5.87 36.11 -33.98
N TYR A 577 -5.09 36.38 -32.94
CA TYR A 577 -4.37 35.35 -32.17
C TYR A 577 -4.75 35.36 -30.70
N ARG A 578 -4.73 34.18 -30.09
CA ARG A 578 -4.75 33.99 -28.63
C ARG A 578 -3.52 33.19 -28.22
N VAL A 579 -2.87 33.66 -27.17
CA VAL A 579 -1.82 32.92 -26.48
C VAL A 579 -2.40 32.52 -25.14
N ILE A 580 -2.43 31.23 -24.86
CA ILE A 580 -2.99 30.66 -23.65
C ILE A 580 -1.85 29.97 -22.91
N ALA A 581 -1.53 30.43 -21.71
CA ALA A 581 -0.61 29.74 -20.83
C ALA A 581 -1.25 28.43 -20.34
N VAL A 582 -0.47 27.35 -20.33
CA VAL A 582 -0.91 26.02 -19.91
C VAL A 582 -0.02 25.60 -18.74
N ALA A 583 -0.64 25.30 -17.60
CA ALA A 583 -0.02 24.62 -16.47
C ALA A 583 -0.19 23.10 -16.60
N GLU A 584 0.63 22.34 -15.87
CA GLU A 584 0.46 20.89 -15.71
C GLU A 584 -0.63 20.52 -14.71
#